data_AF-A0A354IZR7-F1
#
_entry.id   AF-A0A354IZR7-F1
#
_cell.length_a   1.000
_cell.length_b   1.000
_cell.length_c   1.000
_cell.angle_alpha   90.00
_cell.angle_beta   90.00
_cell.angle_gamma   90.00
#
_symmetry.space_group_name_H-M   'P 1'
#
loop_
_entity.id
_entity.type
_entity.pdbx_description
1 polymer ?
#
loop_
_entity_poly.entity_id
_entity_poly.type
_entity_poly.pdbx_seq_one_letter_code
_entity_poly.pdbx_strand_id
1 'polypeptide(L)'
;MAKRKVLDKVKAREKRDQLLASAASAQLSLTDGVRTMREIAGMTQEEFARHRGVSARAVKALELGQGNPTVALLNRIGEFFGLEVAFVPKRPPPEPDGVGHRVHTTELVAFPSSDSHLANILRPLETDADYLERLKKLVEHQSRVMTEPGLQELSKRATERPDPYDLLQQQVKEMERLNNRLLDLNSLNARLEGVERLAAELEKFRTLKGS
;
A
#
# COMPACT_ATOMS: atom_id res chain seq x y z
N MET A 1 -20.45 -5.79 -31.69
CA MET A 1 -19.01 -6.04 -31.44
C MET A 1 -18.23 -4.80 -31.85
N ALA A 2 -17.39 -4.25 -30.97
CA ALA A 2 -16.69 -2.99 -31.23
C ALA A 2 -15.64 -3.15 -32.34
N LYS A 3 -15.56 -2.16 -33.24
CA LYS A 3 -14.71 -2.17 -34.44
C LYS A 3 -13.22 -2.18 -34.03
N ARG A 4 -12.50 -3.23 -34.44
CA ARG A 4 -11.06 -3.42 -34.18
C ARG A 4 -10.24 -2.27 -34.75
N LYS A 5 -9.62 -1.46 -33.88
CA LYS A 5 -8.70 -0.39 -34.29
C LYS A 5 -7.28 -0.95 -34.33
N VAL A 6 -6.93 -1.60 -35.44
CA VAL A 6 -5.53 -2.00 -35.69
C VAL A 6 -4.75 -0.72 -35.97
N LEU A 7 -3.73 -0.43 -35.16
CA LEU A 7 -2.82 0.68 -35.46
C LEU A 7 -1.99 0.34 -36.70
N ASP A 8 -1.81 1.34 -37.56
CA ASP A 8 -0.82 1.29 -38.63
C ASP A 8 0.58 1.03 -38.04
N LYS A 9 1.41 0.24 -38.73
CA LYS A 9 2.72 -0.21 -38.24
C LYS A 9 3.64 0.94 -37.86
N VAL A 10 3.61 2.04 -38.63
CA VAL A 10 4.39 3.25 -38.35
C VAL A 10 3.91 3.90 -37.05
N LYS A 11 2.59 4.10 -36.91
CA LYS A 11 1.99 4.68 -35.70
C LYS A 11 2.17 3.83 -34.45
N ALA A 12 2.15 2.50 -34.61
CA ALA A 12 2.41 1.56 -33.52
C ALA A 12 3.86 1.69 -33.01
N ARG A 13 4.81 1.86 -33.93
CA ARG A 13 6.22 2.11 -33.60
C ARG A 13 6.39 3.44 -32.87
N GLU A 14 5.82 4.53 -33.40
CA GLU A 14 5.88 5.85 -32.76
C GLU A 14 5.30 5.83 -31.34
N LYS A 15 4.13 5.23 -31.14
CA LYS A 15 3.53 5.08 -29.82
C LYS A 15 4.40 4.26 -28.86
N ARG A 16 5.02 3.18 -29.35
CA ARG A 16 5.92 2.36 -28.54
C ARG A 16 7.15 3.15 -28.12
N ASP A 17 7.74 3.91 -29.03
CA ASP A 17 8.93 4.70 -28.74
C ASP A 17 8.59 5.83 -27.73
N GLN A 18 7.41 6.46 -27.84
CA GLN A 18 6.88 7.41 -26.84
C GLN A 18 6.61 6.77 -25.47
N LEU A 19 6.04 5.57 -25.45
CA LEU A 19 5.80 4.81 -24.23
C LEU A 19 7.11 4.54 -23.48
N LEU A 20 8.13 4.06 -24.20
CA LEU A 20 9.44 3.76 -23.62
C LEU A 20 10.16 5.02 -23.12
N ALA A 21 10.10 6.13 -23.88
CA ALA A 21 10.66 7.41 -23.44
C ALA A 21 9.96 7.95 -22.18
N SER A 22 8.63 7.80 -22.08
CA SER A 22 7.86 8.19 -20.90
C SER A 22 8.20 7.32 -19.70
N ALA A 23 8.41 6.01 -19.89
CA ALA A 23 8.84 5.11 -18.83
C ALA A 23 10.25 5.48 -18.33
N ALA A 24 11.21 5.67 -19.25
CA ALA A 24 12.60 6.01 -18.93
C ALA A 24 12.72 7.35 -18.18
N SER A 25 11.84 8.30 -18.46
CA SER A 25 11.82 9.60 -17.79
C SER A 25 11.02 9.61 -16.47
N ALA A 26 10.44 8.47 -16.07
CA ALA A 26 9.53 8.31 -14.93
C ALA A 26 8.17 9.03 -15.08
N GLN A 27 7.78 9.38 -16.31
CA GLN A 27 6.57 10.14 -16.65
C GLN A 27 5.36 9.25 -16.91
N LEU A 28 5.56 7.93 -16.99
CA LEU A 28 4.52 6.97 -17.34
C LEU A 28 3.67 6.59 -16.13
N SER A 29 2.36 6.88 -16.19
CA SER A 29 1.39 6.37 -15.23
C SER A 29 1.13 4.87 -15.48
N LEU A 30 0.87 4.10 -14.42
CA LEU A 30 0.53 2.68 -14.56
C LEU A 30 -0.75 2.49 -15.39
N THR A 31 -1.77 3.32 -15.14
CA THR A 31 -3.06 3.28 -15.83
C THR A 31 -2.92 3.51 -17.33
N ASP A 32 -2.24 4.59 -17.73
CA ASP A 32 -2.07 4.96 -19.14
C ASP A 32 -1.06 4.04 -19.83
N GLY A 33 -0.04 3.58 -19.10
CA GLY A 33 0.92 2.59 -19.58
C GLY A 33 0.23 1.29 -20.00
N VAL A 34 -0.59 0.71 -19.14
CA VAL A 34 -1.33 -0.55 -19.45
C VAL A 34 -2.25 -0.36 -20.65
N ARG A 35 -3.00 0.76 -20.71
CA ARG A 35 -3.89 1.06 -21.84
C ARG A 35 -3.11 1.20 -23.15
N THR A 36 -2.02 1.96 -23.13
CA THR A 36 -1.18 2.23 -24.31
C THR A 36 -0.52 0.95 -24.81
N MET A 37 0.00 0.12 -23.91
CA MET A 37 0.53 -1.21 -24.22
C MET A 37 -0.50 -2.07 -24.95
N ARG A 38 -1.73 -2.15 -24.44
CA ARG A 38 -2.81 -2.90 -25.08
C ARG A 38 -3.16 -2.35 -26.46
N GLU A 39 -3.21 -1.03 -26.63
CA GLU A 39 -3.49 -0.39 -27.92
C GLU A 39 -2.39 -0.67 -28.95
N ILE A 40 -1.12 -0.61 -28.55
CA ILE A 40 0.03 -0.94 -29.43
C ILE A 40 -0.06 -2.40 -29.88
N ALA A 41 -0.45 -3.31 -28.98
CA ALA A 41 -0.66 -4.72 -29.29
C ALA A 41 -1.91 -4.96 -30.18
N GLY A 42 -2.78 -3.96 -30.36
CA GLY A 42 -4.01 -4.09 -31.14
C GLY A 42 -5.03 -5.07 -30.54
N MET A 43 -5.01 -5.23 -29.22
CA MET A 43 -5.80 -6.21 -28.48
C MET A 43 -6.98 -5.57 -27.74
N THR A 44 -8.08 -6.30 -27.55
CA THR A 44 -9.13 -5.95 -26.58
C THR A 44 -8.65 -6.19 -25.15
N GLN A 45 -9.40 -5.72 -24.14
CA GLN A 45 -9.06 -5.95 -22.73
C GLN A 45 -9.01 -7.46 -22.42
N GLU A 46 -9.94 -8.23 -22.98
CA GLU A 46 -10.04 -9.67 -22.80
C GLU A 46 -8.88 -10.42 -23.47
N GLU A 47 -8.52 -10.01 -24.69
CA GLU A 47 -7.39 -10.59 -25.41
C GLU A 47 -6.07 -10.31 -24.71
N PHE A 48 -5.87 -9.07 -24.27
CA PHE A 48 -4.69 -8.66 -23.53
C PHE A 48 -4.59 -9.38 -22.19
N ALA A 49 -5.70 -9.50 -21.47
CA ALA A 49 -5.77 -10.23 -20.21
C ALA A 49 -5.39 -11.71 -20.39
N ARG A 50 -5.98 -12.38 -21.38
CA ARG A 50 -5.67 -13.77 -21.73
C ARG A 50 -4.20 -13.91 -22.13
N HIS A 51 -3.69 -12.99 -22.95
CA HIS A 51 -2.30 -13.00 -23.40
C HIS A 51 -1.31 -12.83 -22.24
N ARG A 52 -1.65 -12.06 -21.20
CA ARG A 52 -0.80 -11.86 -20.01
C ARG A 52 -1.08 -12.82 -18.85
N GLY A 53 -2.03 -13.74 -19.00
CA GLY A 53 -2.39 -14.69 -17.95
C GLY A 53 -3.03 -14.02 -16.73
N VAL A 54 -3.85 -12.99 -16.96
CA VAL A 54 -4.54 -12.20 -15.93
C VAL A 54 -6.05 -12.15 -16.23
N SER A 55 -6.87 -11.71 -15.27
CA SER A 55 -8.31 -11.59 -15.50
C SER A 55 -8.64 -10.30 -16.27
N ALA A 56 -9.65 -10.35 -17.15
CA ALA A 56 -10.15 -9.17 -17.86
C ALA A 56 -10.63 -8.08 -16.89
N ARG A 57 -11.21 -8.48 -15.75
CA ARG A 57 -11.56 -7.58 -14.65
C ARG A 57 -10.35 -6.84 -14.11
N ALA A 58 -9.21 -7.52 -13.92
CA ALA A 58 -7.99 -6.89 -13.42
C ALA A 58 -7.44 -5.86 -14.41
N VAL A 59 -7.41 -6.18 -15.72
CA VAL A 59 -7.00 -5.22 -16.76
C VAL A 59 -7.93 -4.00 -16.78
N LYS A 60 -9.25 -4.23 -16.72
CA LYS A 60 -10.23 -3.13 -16.69
C LYS A 60 -10.08 -2.24 -15.46
N ALA A 61 -9.91 -2.84 -14.28
CA ALA A 61 -9.72 -2.11 -13.02
C ALA A 61 -8.42 -1.29 -13.06
N LEU A 62 -7.32 -1.90 -13.51
CA LEU A 62 -6.04 -1.21 -13.77
C LEU A 62 -6.19 0.00 -14.69
N GLU A 63 -6.86 -0.16 -15.84
CA GLU A 63 -7.07 0.92 -16.80
C GLU A 63 -8.02 2.02 -16.33
N LEU A 64 -8.81 1.77 -15.28
CA LEU A 64 -9.66 2.77 -14.63
C LEU A 64 -8.98 3.41 -13.40
N GLY A 65 -7.76 2.99 -13.05
CA GLY A 65 -7.13 3.37 -11.78
C GLY A 65 -7.89 2.86 -10.56
N GLN A 66 -8.68 1.80 -10.72
CA GLN A 66 -9.50 1.21 -9.67
C GLN A 66 -8.83 -0.05 -9.11
N GLY A 67 -8.86 -0.20 -7.78
CA GLY A 67 -8.35 -1.38 -7.08
C GLY A 67 -6.88 -1.29 -6.70
N ASN A 68 -6.37 -2.38 -6.09
CA ASN A 68 -5.01 -2.49 -5.58
C ASN A 68 -4.29 -3.67 -6.26
N PRO A 69 -3.76 -3.48 -7.48
CA PRO A 69 -3.05 -4.53 -8.22
C PRO A 69 -1.75 -4.90 -7.50
N THR A 70 -1.38 -6.19 -7.52
CA THR A 70 -0.08 -6.61 -6.97
C THR A 70 1.07 -6.20 -7.88
N VAL A 71 2.26 -5.96 -7.32
CA VAL A 71 3.46 -5.68 -8.12
C VAL A 71 3.75 -6.81 -9.10
N ALA A 72 3.53 -8.07 -8.70
CA ALA A 72 3.67 -9.24 -9.58
C ALA A 72 2.75 -9.16 -10.81
N LEU A 73 1.52 -8.68 -10.66
CA LEU A 73 0.59 -8.47 -11.76
C LEU A 73 1.11 -7.39 -12.72
N LEU A 74 1.57 -6.26 -12.17
CA LEU A 74 2.10 -5.14 -12.96
C LEU A 74 3.34 -5.56 -13.77
N ASN A 75 4.26 -6.31 -13.15
CA ASN A 75 5.45 -6.82 -13.81
C ASN A 75 5.11 -7.77 -14.96
N ARG A 76 4.14 -8.68 -14.78
CA ARG A 76 3.68 -9.58 -15.88
C ARG A 76 3.13 -8.83 -17.08
N ILE A 77 2.53 -7.66 -16.86
CA ILE A 77 2.01 -6.81 -17.95
C ILE A 77 3.16 -6.08 -18.63
N GLY A 78 4.06 -5.48 -17.85
CA GLY A 78 5.22 -4.72 -18.35
C GLY A 78 6.25 -5.57 -19.09
N GLU A 79 6.47 -6.82 -18.67
CA GLU A 79 7.49 -7.73 -19.20
C GLU A 79 7.42 -7.87 -20.73
N PHE A 80 6.21 -7.94 -21.29
CA PHE A 80 6.02 -8.05 -22.74
C PHE A 80 6.57 -6.85 -23.53
N PHE A 81 6.67 -5.69 -22.89
CA PHE A 81 7.25 -4.47 -23.45
C PHE A 81 8.68 -4.20 -22.97
N GLY A 82 9.30 -5.14 -22.24
CA GLY A 82 10.61 -4.95 -21.63
C GLY A 82 10.61 -3.95 -20.47
N LEU A 83 9.47 -3.84 -19.76
CA LEU A 83 9.29 -2.93 -18.64
C LEU A 83 9.09 -3.69 -17.33
N GLU A 84 9.59 -3.13 -16.24
CA GLU A 84 9.33 -3.58 -14.87
C GLU A 84 8.92 -2.39 -13.98
N VAL A 85 8.21 -2.68 -12.89
CA VAL A 85 7.86 -1.67 -11.89
C VAL A 85 9.07 -1.42 -10.99
N ALA A 86 9.45 -0.15 -10.87
CA ALA A 86 10.53 0.31 -10.01
C ALA A 86 10.12 1.55 -9.21
N PHE A 87 10.87 1.83 -8.15
CA PHE A 87 10.76 3.10 -7.43
C PHE A 87 11.45 4.22 -8.21
N VAL A 88 10.84 5.40 -8.20
CA VAL A 88 11.40 6.63 -8.80
C VAL A 88 11.49 7.71 -7.74
N PRO A 89 12.41 8.69 -7.87
CA PRO A 89 12.47 9.82 -6.96
C PRO A 89 11.10 10.50 -6.83
N LYS A 90 10.72 10.84 -5.60
CA LYS A 90 9.47 11.54 -5.34
C LYS A 90 9.57 12.92 -5.99
N ARG A 91 8.82 13.16 -7.06
CA ARG A 91 8.76 14.48 -7.68
C ARG A 91 8.15 15.45 -6.66
N PRO A 92 8.73 16.64 -6.44
CA PRO A 92 8.03 17.68 -5.71
C PRO A 92 6.70 17.93 -6.41
N PRO A 93 5.60 18.14 -5.66
CA PRO A 93 4.33 18.51 -6.29
C PRO A 93 4.62 19.70 -7.22
N PRO A 94 4.08 19.71 -8.45
CA PRO A 94 4.24 20.86 -9.32
C PRO A 94 3.84 22.09 -8.50
N GLU A 95 4.73 23.09 -8.43
CA GLU A 95 4.32 24.41 -7.97
C GLU A 95 3.06 24.75 -8.76
N PRO A 96 2.03 25.34 -8.13
CA PRO A 96 0.81 25.66 -8.84
C PRO A 96 1.17 26.68 -9.93
N ASP A 97 1.42 26.18 -11.14
CA ASP A 97 1.30 26.94 -12.37
C ASP A 97 -0.02 27.69 -12.20
N GLY A 98 -0.01 29.03 -12.24
CA GLY A 98 -1.16 29.89 -11.91
C GLY A 98 -2.43 29.66 -12.73
N VAL A 99 -2.49 28.57 -13.50
CA VAL A 99 -3.66 27.97 -14.13
C VAL A 99 -4.07 26.79 -13.27
N GLY A 100 -5.02 27.02 -12.36
CA GLY A 100 -5.54 26.01 -11.44
C GLY A 100 -5.97 24.71 -12.14
N HIS A 101 -5.10 23.71 -12.15
CA HIS A 101 -5.54 22.33 -12.18
C HIS A 101 -6.07 22.01 -10.79
N ARG A 102 -7.36 22.31 -10.61
CA ARG A 102 -8.19 21.75 -9.56
C ARG A 102 -7.88 20.25 -9.53
N VAL A 103 -7.15 19.82 -8.52
CA VAL A 103 -7.39 18.50 -7.95
C VAL A 103 -8.91 18.41 -7.79
N HIS A 104 -9.53 17.44 -8.46
CA HIS A 104 -10.83 16.97 -8.02
C HIS A 104 -10.63 16.30 -6.65
N THR A 105 -10.32 17.09 -5.61
CA THR A 105 -11.18 17.03 -4.44
C THR A 105 -12.55 17.32 -5.02
N THR A 106 -13.33 16.27 -5.23
CA THR A 106 -14.76 16.38 -5.45
C THR A 106 -15.22 17.44 -4.49
N GLU A 107 -15.52 18.62 -5.03
CA GLU A 107 -16.33 19.60 -4.33
C GLU A 107 -17.45 18.78 -3.73
N LEU A 108 -17.70 18.95 -2.43
CA LEU A 108 -18.93 18.48 -1.80
C LEU A 108 -20.09 19.06 -2.61
N VAL A 109 -20.44 18.39 -3.70
CA VAL A 109 -21.59 18.68 -4.52
C VAL A 109 -22.73 18.41 -3.56
N ALA A 110 -23.46 19.47 -3.23
CA ALA A 110 -24.67 19.37 -2.46
C ALA A 110 -25.51 18.22 -3.03
N PHE A 111 -25.62 17.12 -2.28
CA PHE A 111 -26.49 16.02 -2.63
C PHE A 111 -27.91 16.61 -2.73
N PRO A 112 -28.58 16.54 -3.89
CA PRO A 112 -29.99 16.91 -3.96
C PRO A 112 -30.76 15.94 -3.07
N SER A 113 -31.23 16.48 -1.96
CA SER A 113 -32.17 15.84 -1.05
C SER A 113 -33.44 15.47 -1.83
N SER A 114 -33.61 14.18 -2.13
CA SER A 114 -34.89 13.44 -2.20
C SER A 114 -34.61 12.02 -2.68
N ASP A 115 -34.56 11.07 -1.73
CA ASP A 115 -35.18 9.74 -1.81
C ASP A 115 -34.53 8.77 -0.83
N SER A 116 -35.02 8.83 0.41
CA SER A 116 -35.38 7.69 1.29
C SER A 116 -34.32 6.65 1.72
N HIS A 117 -33.13 6.59 1.12
CA HIS A 117 -32.09 5.62 1.47
C HIS A 117 -31.03 6.16 2.44
N LEU A 118 -30.59 7.42 2.28
CA LEU A 118 -29.58 8.02 3.17
C LEU A 118 -30.12 8.34 4.58
N ALA A 119 -31.40 8.74 4.67
CA ALA A 119 -32.07 8.98 5.95
C ALA A 119 -32.30 7.71 6.79
N ASN A 120 -32.23 6.52 6.17
CA ASN A 120 -32.29 5.23 6.86
C ASN A 120 -30.90 4.74 7.31
N ILE A 121 -29.83 5.13 6.60
CA ILE A 121 -28.44 4.73 6.92
C ILE A 121 -27.83 5.64 8.00
N LEU A 122 -28.18 6.93 8.02
CA LEU A 122 -27.65 7.91 8.98
C LEU A 122 -28.41 7.99 10.30
N ARG A 123 -29.61 7.40 10.37
CA ARG A 123 -30.45 7.43 11.57
C ARG A 123 -29.78 6.91 12.86
N PRO A 124 -28.80 5.98 12.82
CA PRO A 124 -28.10 5.55 14.04
C PRO A 124 -27.00 6.51 14.54
N LEU A 125 -26.62 7.57 13.80
CA LEU A 125 -25.46 8.41 14.15
C LEU A 125 -25.82 9.78 14.76
N GLU A 126 -27.11 10.11 14.87
CA GLU A 126 -27.56 11.45 15.31
C GLU A 126 -27.94 11.57 16.79
N THR A 127 -27.67 10.56 17.63
CA THR A 127 -28.14 10.58 19.04
C THR A 127 -27.09 10.30 20.09
N ASP A 128 -25.81 10.53 19.82
CA ASP A 128 -24.78 10.57 20.88
C ASP A 128 -24.23 12.00 21.00
N ALA A 129 -24.73 12.75 21.98
CA ALA A 129 -24.22 14.08 22.33
C ALA A 129 -22.69 14.05 22.55
N ASP A 130 -22.17 12.92 23.02
CA ASP A 130 -20.74 12.65 23.19
C ASP A 130 -19.95 12.60 21.86
N TYR A 131 -20.56 12.15 20.77
CA TYR A 131 -19.90 12.08 19.46
C TYR A 131 -19.74 13.48 18.84
N LEU A 132 -20.80 14.29 18.89
CA LEU A 132 -20.76 15.66 18.41
C LEU A 132 -19.79 16.53 19.23
N GLU A 133 -19.72 16.31 20.54
CA GLU A 133 -18.77 17.00 21.41
C GLU A 133 -17.32 16.60 21.12
N ARG A 134 -17.05 15.30 20.87
CA ARG A 134 -15.73 14.82 20.42
C ARG A 134 -15.34 15.41 19.07
N LEU A 135 -16.27 15.51 18.12
CA LEU A 135 -16.03 16.11 16.81
C LEU A 135 -15.71 17.60 16.92
N LYS A 136 -16.45 18.37 17.73
CA LYS A 136 -16.15 19.79 17.98
C LYS A 136 -14.76 19.98 18.56
N LYS A 137 -14.40 19.19 19.59
CA LYS A 137 -13.06 19.22 20.19
C LYS A 137 -11.97 18.89 19.17
N LEU A 138 -12.22 17.94 18.27
CA LEU A 138 -11.28 17.57 17.21
C LEU A 138 -11.06 18.72 16.22
N VAL A 139 -12.14 19.38 15.79
CA VAL A 139 -12.09 20.51 14.85
C VAL A 139 -11.45 21.75 15.48
N GLU A 140 -11.71 22.03 16.75
CA GLU A 140 -11.05 23.11 17.50
C GLU A 140 -9.55 22.82 17.70
N HIS A 141 -9.21 21.57 18.01
CA HIS A 141 -7.82 21.15 18.12
C HIS A 141 -7.09 21.31 16.78
N GLN A 142 -7.70 20.88 15.67
CA GLN A 142 -7.14 21.09 14.33
C GLN A 142 -6.98 22.58 13.99
N SER A 143 -7.99 23.40 14.30
CA SER A 143 -7.92 24.85 14.08
C SER A 143 -6.79 25.52 14.87
N ARG A 144 -6.49 25.07 16.09
CA ARG A 144 -5.33 25.53 16.88
C ARG A 144 -4.01 25.08 16.29
N VAL A 145 -3.91 23.83 15.85
CA VAL A 145 -2.69 23.23 15.29
C VAL A 145 -2.34 23.83 13.92
N MET A 146 -3.34 24.27 13.16
CA MET A 146 -3.16 24.91 11.84
C MET A 146 -2.87 26.43 11.91
N THR A 147 -2.55 26.97 13.09
CA THR A 147 -2.03 28.34 13.22
C THR A 147 -0.53 28.38 12.88
N GLU A 148 0.02 29.53 12.46
CA GLU A 148 1.45 29.65 12.12
C GLU A 148 2.41 29.10 13.20
N PRO A 149 2.22 29.37 14.51
CA PRO A 149 3.05 28.77 15.56
C PRO A 149 2.88 27.25 15.66
N GLY A 150 1.67 26.73 15.43
CA GLY A 150 1.40 25.29 15.42
C GLY A 150 2.05 24.57 14.24
N LEU A 151 2.05 25.19 13.06
CA LEU A 151 2.73 24.69 11.87
C LEU A 151 4.25 24.69 12.03
N GLN A 152 4.82 25.71 12.70
CA GLN A 152 6.25 25.77 13.03
C GLN A 152 6.66 24.68 14.03
N GLU A 153 5.87 24.43 15.07
CA GLU A 153 6.11 23.35 16.04
C GLU A 153 5.97 21.96 15.38
N LEU A 154 5.00 21.77 14.49
CA LEU A 154 4.87 20.53 13.70
C LEU A 154 6.04 20.33 12.74
N SER A 155 6.51 21.41 12.10
CA SER A 155 7.68 21.38 11.23
C SER A 155 8.94 21.01 12.02
N LYS A 156 9.16 21.65 13.17
CA LYS A 156 10.25 21.35 14.09
C LYS A 156 10.23 19.88 14.55
N ARG A 157 9.06 19.38 14.98
CA ARG A 157 8.88 17.96 15.33
C ARG A 157 9.08 17.00 14.17
N ALA A 158 8.72 17.40 12.96
CA ALA A 158 8.94 16.59 11.76
C ALA A 158 10.44 16.50 11.42
N THR A 159 11.21 17.57 11.65
CA THR A 159 12.67 17.56 11.49
C THR A 159 13.44 16.89 12.63
N GLU A 160 12.89 16.85 13.84
CA GLU A 160 13.50 16.19 15.01
C GLU A 160 13.10 14.71 15.16
N ARG A 161 12.22 14.19 14.28
CA ARG A 161 11.89 12.76 14.28
C ARG A 161 13.13 11.95 13.90
N PRO A 162 13.44 10.88 14.66
CA PRO A 162 14.49 9.95 14.27
C PRO A 162 14.22 9.45 12.87
N ASP A 163 15.28 9.30 12.06
CA ASP A 163 15.16 8.77 10.70
C ASP A 163 14.37 7.44 10.75
N PRO A 164 13.35 7.24 9.90
CA PRO A 164 12.62 5.98 9.85
C PRO A 164 13.54 4.76 9.72
N TYR A 165 14.70 4.90 9.07
CA TYR A 165 15.73 3.88 8.97
C TYR A 165 16.39 3.61 10.33
N ASP A 166 16.70 4.63 11.12
CA ASP A 166 17.26 4.46 12.47
C ASP A 166 16.29 3.74 13.41
N LEU A 167 15.00 4.04 13.33
CA LEU A 167 13.96 3.34 14.11
C LEU A 167 13.86 1.86 13.71
N LEU A 168 13.90 1.56 12.41
CA LEU A 168 13.92 0.19 11.91
C LEU A 168 15.19 -0.55 12.39
N GLN A 169 16.35 0.10 12.34
CA GLN A 169 17.60 -0.49 12.81
C GLN A 169 17.59 -0.74 14.32
N GLN A 170 16.98 0.14 15.12
CA GLN A 170 16.77 -0.08 16.54
C GLN A 170 15.85 -1.28 16.78
N GLN A 171 14.73 -1.39 16.06
CA GLN A 171 13.82 -2.52 16.16
C GLN A 171 14.48 -3.85 15.76
N VAL A 172 15.29 -3.86 14.70
CA VAL A 172 16.05 -5.05 14.29
C VAL A 172 17.04 -5.47 15.38
N LYS A 173 17.80 -4.53 15.95
CA LYS A 173 18.70 -4.83 17.07
C LYS A 173 17.97 -5.36 18.31
N GLU A 174 16.78 -4.86 18.60
CA GLU A 174 15.94 -5.40 19.68
C GLU A 174 15.46 -6.81 19.38
N MET A 175 15.01 -7.08 18.15
CA MET A 175 14.62 -8.44 17.74
C MET A 175 15.78 -9.42 17.85
N GLU A 176 16.98 -9.04 17.44
CA GLU A 176 18.19 -9.88 17.56
C GLU A 176 18.52 -10.19 19.02
N ARG A 177 18.45 -9.19 19.91
CA ARG A 177 18.63 -9.38 21.35
C ARG A 177 17.61 -10.35 21.94
N LEU A 178 16.34 -10.21 21.55
CA LEU A 178 15.27 -11.08 22.01
C LEU A 178 15.45 -12.52 21.50
N ASN A 179 15.86 -12.68 20.25
CA ASN A 179 16.11 -14.00 19.66
C ASN A 179 17.27 -14.72 20.36
N ASN A 180 18.37 -14.03 20.64
CA ASN A 180 19.48 -14.60 21.39
C ASN A 180 19.07 -15.02 22.81
N ARG A 181 18.24 -14.21 23.48
CA ARG A 181 17.71 -14.55 24.80
C ARG A 181 16.78 -15.77 24.76
N LEU A 182 16.02 -15.95 23.69
CA LEU A 182 15.17 -17.13 23.49
C LEU A 182 16.02 -18.40 23.30
N LEU A 183 17.11 -18.31 22.54
CA LEU A 183 18.06 -19.42 22.37
C LEU A 183 18.68 -19.84 23.71
N ASP A 184 19.07 -18.88 24.55
CA ASP A 184 19.58 -19.15 25.89
C ASP A 184 18.54 -19.85 26.77
N LEU A 185 17.28 -19.39 26.77
CA LEU A 185 16.19 -20.02 27.51
C LEU A 185 15.92 -21.46 27.05
N ASN A 186 15.96 -21.71 25.74
CA ASN A 186 15.80 -23.06 25.21
C ASN A 186 16.94 -23.99 25.66
N SER A 187 18.18 -23.48 25.71
CA SER A 187 19.33 -24.23 26.22
C SER A 187 19.20 -24.58 27.71
N LEU A 188 18.63 -23.66 28.51
CA LEU A 188 18.36 -23.88 29.93
C LEU A 188 17.25 -24.91 30.14
N ASN A 189 16.16 -24.85 29.37
CA ASN A 189 15.11 -25.86 29.42
C ASN A 189 15.62 -27.25 29.07
N ALA A 190 16.44 -27.39 28.02
CA ALA A 190 17.02 -28.68 27.65
C ALA A 190 17.90 -29.29 28.78
N ARG A 191 18.61 -28.44 29.52
CA ARG A 191 19.37 -28.87 30.71
C ARG A 191 18.44 -29.31 31.85
N LEU A 192 17.36 -28.57 32.07
CA LEU A 192 16.37 -28.88 33.11
C LEU A 192 15.70 -30.24 32.84
N GLU A 193 15.28 -30.49 31.59
CA GLU A 193 14.76 -31.79 31.16
C GLU A 193 15.76 -32.94 31.40
N GLY A 194 17.05 -32.69 31.19
CA GLY A 194 18.11 -33.66 31.49
C GLY A 194 18.20 -34.01 32.98
N VAL A 195 18.09 -33.00 33.85
CA VAL A 195 18.08 -33.19 35.31
C VAL A 195 16.83 -33.95 35.76
N GLU A 196 15.66 -33.62 35.21
CA GLU A 196 14.41 -34.33 35.51
C GLU A 196 14.48 -35.80 35.10
N ARG A 197 15.08 -36.12 33.95
CA ARG A 197 15.31 -37.52 33.53
C ARG A 197 16.23 -38.27 34.49
N LEU A 198 17.32 -37.63 34.92
CA LEU A 198 18.24 -38.23 35.90
C LEU A 198 17.58 -38.44 37.27
N ALA A 199 16.75 -37.50 37.72
CA ALA A 199 15.98 -37.63 38.95
C ALA A 199 14.99 -38.81 38.85
N ALA A 200 14.31 -38.97 37.71
CA ALA A 200 13.41 -40.09 37.47
C ALA A 200 14.14 -41.45 37.43
N GLU A 201 15.36 -41.52 36.88
CA GLU A 201 16.20 -42.72 36.94
C GLU A 201 16.66 -43.05 38.37
N LEU A 202 17.06 -42.05 39.15
CA LEU A 202 17.46 -42.25 40.55
C LEU A 202 16.31 -42.78 41.41
N GLU A 203 15.09 -42.30 41.22
CA GLU A 203 13.90 -42.82 41.92
C GLU A 203 13.60 -44.28 41.52
N LYS A 204 13.76 -44.65 40.24
CA LYS A 204 13.68 -46.06 39.81
C LYS A 204 14.74 -46.94 40.45
N PHE A 205 15.96 -46.44 40.63
CA PHE A 205 17.03 -47.18 41.30
C PHE A 205 16.79 -47.35 42.80
N ARG A 206 16.19 -46.35 43.46
CA ARG A 206 15.81 -46.43 44.88
C ARG A 206 14.73 -47.48 45.12
N THR A 207 13.72 -47.56 44.25
CA THR A 207 12.65 -48.56 44.38
C THR A 207 13.15 -50.00 44.14
N LEU A 208 14.16 -50.19 43.29
CA LEU A 208 14.79 -51.49 43.03
C LEU A 208 15.72 -52.00 44.15
N LYS A 209 16.30 -51.11 44.97
CA LYS A 209 17.18 -51.48 46.10
C LYS A 209 16.46 -51.65 47.45
N GLY A 210 15.16 -51.36 47.50
CA GLY A 210 14.33 -51.46 48.71
C GLY A 210 13.40 -52.69 48.77
N SER A 211 13.52 -53.63 47.82
CA SER A 211 12.87 -54.96 47.83
C SER A 211 13.89 -56.03 48.18
#